data_AF-A0A5J6N7A0-F1
#
_entry.id   AF-A0A5J6N7A0-F1
#
_cell.length_a   1.000
_cell.length_b   1.000
_cell.length_c   1.000
_cell.angle_alpha   90.00
_cell.angle_beta   90.00
_cell.angle_gamma   90.00
#
_symmetry.space_group_name_H-M   'P 1'
#
loop_
_entity.id
_entity.type
_entity.pdbx_description
1 polymer ?
#
loop_
_entity_poly.entity_id
_entity_poly.type
_entity_poly.pdbx_seq_one_letter_code
_entity_poly.pdbx_strand_id
1 'polypeptide(L)'
;MNRIAGRDDGAFRRPFARRLLLGAMAAAGAVALLPRQAGAITGSGPEIDADATRALQSLYASDEGAKALGQKAQGILIFPEIAKAGFLIGGAYGEGALRVGGKTVAYYSSSAASYGLQVGIQRFSYVLFLMTPNAINYLNKSDGWEIGVGPSIVVADEGFGKKMTTTTLQAEIYAYIFGQQGLMAGLGIEGTKILKIDR
;
A
#
# COMPACT_ATOMS: atom_id res chain seq x y z
N MET A 1 -57.27 26.18 78.49
CA MET A 1 -58.59 25.55 78.28
C MET A 1 -58.77 25.23 76.80
N ASN A 2 -59.56 24.20 76.50
CA ASN A 2 -59.91 23.60 75.20
C ASN A 2 -58.89 22.60 74.60
N ARG A 3 -59.02 21.27 74.76
CA ARG A 3 -60.07 20.26 74.43
C ARG A 3 -59.71 19.49 73.15
N ILE A 4 -59.00 18.37 73.36
CA ILE A 4 -59.11 17.02 72.76
C ILE A 4 -60.16 16.81 71.66
N ALA A 5 -59.72 16.20 70.54
CA ALA A 5 -60.31 15.05 69.81
C ALA A 5 -59.53 14.89 68.49
N GLY A 6 -59.20 13.72 67.96
CA GLY A 6 -59.42 12.32 68.28
C GLY A 6 -58.67 11.54 67.20
N ARG A 7 -58.03 10.44 67.59
CA ARG A 7 -57.34 9.50 66.70
C ARG A 7 -58.26 8.31 66.54
N ASP A 8 -58.60 7.94 65.31
CA ASP A 8 -59.17 6.63 64.99
C ASP A 8 -58.65 6.15 63.63
N ASP A 9 -58.26 4.87 63.63
CA ASP A 9 -57.63 4.11 62.58
C ASP A 9 -58.66 3.55 61.58
N GLY A 10 -58.26 3.32 60.33
CA GLY A 10 -59.17 2.77 59.31
C GLY A 10 -58.45 2.22 58.08
N ALA A 11 -58.53 0.90 57.93
CA ALA A 11 -57.74 0.08 57.04
C ALA A 11 -58.09 0.16 55.54
N PHE A 12 -57.05 -0.09 54.74
CA PHE A 12 -57.00 -0.95 53.53
C PHE A 12 -58.22 -0.99 52.59
N ARG A 13 -58.03 -0.52 51.34
CA ARG A 13 -58.62 -1.11 50.12
C ARG A 13 -57.99 -0.57 48.83
N ARG A 14 -57.36 -1.46 48.06
CA ARG A 14 -56.83 -1.25 46.68
C ARG A 14 -57.99 -1.13 45.67
N PRO A 15 -57.83 -0.54 44.45
CA PRO A 15 -57.23 -1.30 43.34
C PRO A 15 -56.39 -0.48 42.31
N PHE A 16 -55.40 -1.17 41.76
CA PHE A 16 -54.91 -1.13 40.37
C PHE A 16 -55.06 0.16 39.53
N ALA A 17 -53.94 0.83 39.28
CA ALA A 17 -53.73 1.53 38.02
C ALA A 17 -52.28 1.29 37.53
N ARG A 18 -52.16 0.34 36.60
CA ARG A 18 -50.98 0.17 35.72
C ARG A 18 -50.72 1.48 34.99
N ARG A 19 -49.55 2.08 35.18
CA ARG A 19 -48.97 3.02 34.21
C ARG A 19 -47.50 2.66 33.97
N LEU A 20 -47.33 1.78 32.98
CA LEU A 20 -46.11 1.65 32.20
C LEU A 20 -45.93 2.93 31.39
N LEU A 21 -44.85 3.67 31.60
CA LEU A 21 -44.29 4.55 30.58
C LEU A 21 -42.77 4.45 30.61
N LEU A 22 -42.25 3.76 29.59
CA LEU A 22 -40.87 3.82 29.12
C LEU A 22 -40.49 5.29 28.87
N GLY A 23 -39.36 5.73 29.42
CA GLY A 23 -38.64 6.92 28.97
C GLY A 23 -37.24 6.51 28.58
N ALA A 24 -36.96 6.51 27.27
CA ALA A 24 -35.78 5.92 26.65
C ALA A 24 -34.48 6.69 26.97
N MET A 25 -33.42 5.92 27.23
CA MET A 25 -32.03 6.34 27.08
C MET A 25 -31.75 6.69 25.62
N ALA A 26 -31.16 7.85 25.36
CA ALA A 26 -30.42 8.12 24.12
C ALA A 26 -29.34 9.18 24.38
N ALA A 27 -28.25 8.77 25.04
CA ALA A 27 -26.98 9.44 24.92
C ALA A 27 -26.13 8.64 23.93
N ALA A 28 -26.08 9.09 22.68
CA ALA A 28 -25.16 8.58 21.68
C ALA A 28 -24.59 9.78 20.90
N GLY A 29 -23.35 10.14 21.24
CA GLY A 29 -22.60 11.14 20.50
C GLY A 29 -22.42 10.69 19.06
N ALA A 30 -22.92 11.48 18.12
CA ALA A 30 -22.66 11.29 16.70
C ALA A 30 -21.19 11.65 16.41
N VAL A 31 -20.31 10.65 16.42
CA VAL A 31 -19.00 10.77 15.78
C VAL A 31 -19.28 10.82 14.29
N ALA A 32 -19.18 12.01 13.70
CA ALA A 32 -19.29 12.19 12.25
C ALA A 32 -18.14 11.42 11.59
N LEU A 33 -18.46 10.23 11.07
CA LEU A 33 -17.61 9.49 10.14
C LEU A 33 -17.56 10.29 8.83
N LEU A 34 -16.67 11.29 8.77
CA LEU A 34 -16.30 11.88 7.49
C LEU A 34 -15.74 10.74 6.62
N PRO A 35 -16.21 10.53 5.38
CA PRO A 35 -15.61 9.57 4.49
C PRO A 35 -14.15 9.98 4.29
N ARG A 36 -13.23 9.19 4.86
CA ARG A 36 -11.79 9.34 4.64
C ARG A 36 -11.58 9.01 3.18
N GLN A 37 -11.41 10.04 2.37
CA GLN A 37 -11.16 9.94 0.94
C GLN A 37 -9.94 9.03 0.79
N ALA A 38 -10.15 7.79 0.35
CA ALA A 38 -9.07 6.93 -0.09
C ALA A 38 -8.57 7.58 -1.37
N GLY A 39 -7.54 8.43 -1.25
CA GLY A 39 -6.92 9.06 -2.41
C GLY A 39 -6.56 7.98 -3.42
N ALA A 40 -6.99 8.16 -4.67
CA ALA A 40 -6.49 7.33 -5.76
C ALA A 40 -4.95 7.41 -5.73
N ILE A 41 -4.27 6.26 -5.85
CA ILE A 41 -2.81 6.19 -5.90
C ILE A 41 -2.35 6.53 -7.33
N THR A 42 -2.83 7.67 -7.80
CA THR A 42 -2.56 8.22 -9.11
C THR A 42 -2.05 9.62 -8.88
N GLY A 43 -0.76 9.84 -9.11
CA GLY A 43 -0.13 11.14 -8.91
C GLY A 43 -0.04 11.92 -10.21
N SER A 44 0.14 13.24 -10.13
CA SER A 44 0.66 14.00 -11.25
C SER A 44 2.13 13.62 -11.52
N GLY A 45 2.64 13.84 -12.74
CA GLY A 45 4.05 13.56 -13.05
C GLY A 45 5.05 14.14 -12.01
N PRO A 46 4.95 15.42 -11.63
CA PRO A 46 5.82 16.02 -10.61
C PRO A 46 5.72 15.37 -9.22
N GLU A 47 4.53 14.91 -8.82
CA GLU A 47 4.35 14.20 -7.54
C GLU A 47 5.02 12.83 -7.60
N ILE A 48 4.83 12.07 -8.68
CA ILE A 48 5.49 10.78 -8.90
C ILE A 48 7.01 10.97 -8.90
N ASP A 49 7.53 12.04 -9.50
CA ASP A 49 8.96 12.35 -9.51
C ASP A 49 9.52 12.66 -8.11
N ALA A 50 8.78 13.41 -7.31
CA ALA A 50 9.16 13.69 -5.93
C ALA A 50 9.20 12.40 -5.10
N ASP A 51 8.17 11.57 -5.24
CA ASP A 51 8.04 10.30 -4.52
C ASP A 51 9.10 9.29 -4.95
N ALA A 52 9.34 9.14 -6.26
CA ALA A 52 10.39 8.29 -6.80
C ALA A 52 11.78 8.72 -6.30
N THR A 53 12.03 10.03 -6.18
CA THR A 53 13.29 10.54 -5.62
C THR A 53 13.45 10.14 -4.16
N ARG A 54 12.43 10.37 -3.34
CA ARG A 54 12.45 10.01 -1.91
C ARG A 54 12.64 8.51 -1.71
N ALA A 55 11.90 7.70 -2.46
CA ALA A 55 11.97 6.24 -2.38
C ALA A 55 13.37 5.73 -2.77
N LEU A 56 13.93 6.20 -3.89
CA LEU A 56 15.26 5.78 -4.34
C LEU A 56 16.36 6.21 -3.36
N GLN A 57 16.27 7.42 -2.80
CA GLN A 57 17.21 7.89 -1.77
C GLN A 57 17.13 7.04 -0.51
N SER A 58 15.91 6.70 -0.06
CA SER A 58 15.71 5.81 1.09
C SER A 58 16.35 4.44 0.84
N LEU A 59 16.14 3.85 -0.35
CA LEU A 59 16.73 2.57 -0.70
C LEU A 59 18.27 2.62 -0.69
N TYR A 60 18.86 3.65 -1.29
CA TYR A 60 20.32 3.82 -1.31
C TYR A 60 20.92 4.10 0.06
N ALA A 61 20.16 4.70 0.98
CA ALA A 61 20.60 4.92 2.35
C ALA A 61 20.59 3.63 3.16
N SER A 62 19.68 2.70 2.86
CA SER A 62 19.56 1.42 3.57
C SER A 62 20.38 0.28 2.96
N ASP A 63 20.66 0.32 1.65
CA ASP A 63 21.32 -0.78 0.93
C ASP A 63 22.43 -0.28 -0.02
N GLU A 64 23.68 -0.58 0.32
CA GLU A 64 24.85 -0.23 -0.50
C GLU A 64 24.90 -1.00 -1.84
N GLY A 65 24.34 -2.22 -1.88
CA GLY A 65 24.24 -3.03 -3.09
C GLY A 65 23.27 -2.41 -4.10
N ALA A 66 22.12 -1.91 -3.63
CA ALA A 66 21.19 -1.16 -4.45
C ALA A 66 21.87 0.11 -5.02
N LYS A 67 22.63 0.84 -4.19
CA LYS A 67 23.41 2.00 -4.65
C LYS A 67 24.45 1.62 -5.72
N ALA A 68 25.16 0.52 -5.54
CA ALA A 68 26.15 0.02 -6.49
C ALA A 68 25.52 -0.41 -7.83
N LEU A 69 24.34 -1.03 -7.80
CA LEU A 69 23.55 -1.34 -9.01
C LEU A 69 23.07 -0.07 -9.71
N GLY A 70 22.55 0.89 -8.95
CA GLY A 70 22.11 2.17 -9.47
C GLY A 70 23.17 2.94 -10.26
N GLN A 71 24.44 2.82 -9.89
CA GLN A 71 25.56 3.42 -10.62
C GLN A 71 25.87 2.74 -11.95
N LYS A 72 25.47 1.47 -12.12
CA LYS A 72 25.74 0.65 -13.31
C LYS A 72 24.52 0.48 -14.21
N ALA A 73 23.33 0.75 -13.70
CA ALA A 73 22.07 0.60 -14.43
C ALA A 73 21.99 1.56 -15.63
N GLN A 74 21.48 1.06 -16.75
CA GLN A 74 21.15 1.88 -17.92
C GLN A 74 19.88 2.71 -17.68
N GLY A 75 18.97 2.17 -16.86
CA GLY A 75 17.76 2.84 -16.44
C GLY A 75 17.28 2.31 -15.09
N ILE A 76 16.53 3.13 -14.37
CA ILE A 76 15.99 2.79 -13.06
C ILE A 76 14.50 3.08 -13.10
N LEU A 77 13.67 2.05 -12.94
CA LEU A 77 12.22 2.20 -12.83
C LEU A 77 11.83 2.11 -11.35
N ILE A 78 11.28 3.20 -10.83
CA ILE A 78 10.98 3.36 -9.41
C ILE A 78 9.46 3.40 -9.22
N PHE A 79 8.93 2.45 -8.45
CA PHE A 79 7.56 2.48 -7.94
C PHE A 79 7.61 2.84 -6.46
N PRO A 80 7.45 4.14 -6.11
CA PRO A 80 7.57 4.60 -4.74
C PRO A 80 6.48 4.07 -3.83
N GLU A 81 5.29 3.77 -4.36
CA GLU A 81 4.19 3.27 -3.56
C GLU A 81 3.31 2.33 -4.39
N ILE A 82 3.23 1.08 -3.95
CA ILE A 82 2.28 0.07 -4.40
C ILE A 82 1.35 -0.22 -3.23
N ALA A 83 0.05 -0.05 -3.44
CA ALA A 83 -0.94 -0.58 -2.51
C ALA A 83 -1.46 -1.91 -3.01
N LYS A 84 -1.45 -2.88 -2.10
CA LYS A 84 -2.08 -4.18 -2.30
C LYS A 84 -3.22 -4.32 -1.31
N ALA A 85 -4.40 -4.68 -1.82
CA ALA A 85 -5.60 -4.86 -1.00
C ALA A 85 -6.40 -6.05 -1.51
N GLY A 86 -7.01 -6.81 -0.61
CA GLY A 86 -7.87 -7.92 -0.99
C GLY A 86 -8.39 -8.75 0.18
N PHE A 87 -9.36 -9.61 -0.13
CA PHE A 87 -9.77 -10.74 0.69
C PHE A 87 -10.08 -11.91 -0.24
N LEU A 88 -9.31 -13.00 -0.16
CA LEU A 88 -9.34 -14.17 -1.08
C LEU A 88 -8.91 -13.83 -2.52
N ILE A 89 -9.44 -12.74 -3.09
CA ILE A 89 -9.04 -12.15 -4.36
C ILE A 89 -8.77 -10.66 -4.09
N GLY A 90 -7.63 -10.18 -4.58
CA GLY A 90 -7.17 -8.80 -4.38
C GLY A 90 -6.42 -8.27 -5.58
N GLY A 91 -6.05 -7.00 -5.51
CA GLY A 91 -5.22 -6.33 -6.49
C GLY A 91 -4.07 -5.59 -5.84
N ALA A 92 -2.98 -5.45 -6.57
CA ALA A 92 -1.94 -4.50 -6.29
C ALA A 92 -1.92 -3.43 -7.39
N TYR A 93 -1.74 -2.17 -7.01
CA TYR A 93 -1.61 -1.06 -7.95
C TYR A 93 -0.66 0.01 -7.42
N GLY A 94 0.09 0.63 -8.34
CA GLY A 94 0.77 1.89 -8.09
C GLY A 94 1.43 2.44 -9.36
N GLU A 95 2.00 3.64 -9.24
CA GLU A 95 2.61 4.36 -10.35
C GLU A 95 4.07 4.65 -10.06
N GLY A 96 4.85 4.83 -11.11
CA GLY A 96 6.29 4.98 -11.02
C GLY A 96 6.89 5.76 -12.17
N ALA A 97 8.14 6.15 -11.98
CA ALA A 97 8.92 6.90 -12.95
C ALA A 97 10.10 6.05 -13.46
N LEU A 98 10.27 6.01 -14.78
CA LEU A 98 11.48 5.51 -15.41
C LEU A 98 12.49 6.64 -15.52
N ARG A 99 13.69 6.43 -14.96
CA ARG A 99 14.82 7.35 -15.06
C ARG A 99 15.94 6.78 -15.88
N VAL A 100 16.46 7.59 -16.80
CA VAL A 100 17.65 7.28 -17.61
C VAL A 100 18.60 8.47 -17.49
N GLY A 101 19.86 8.22 -17.15
CA GLY A 101 20.84 9.28 -16.90
C GLY A 101 20.41 10.26 -15.79
N GLY A 102 19.66 9.79 -14.80
CA GLY A 102 19.15 10.60 -13.68
C GLY A 102 17.94 11.48 -13.99
N LYS A 103 17.41 11.46 -15.22
CA LYS A 103 16.21 12.22 -15.62
C LYS A 103 15.02 11.29 -15.83
N THR A 104 13.84 11.73 -15.43
CA THR A 104 12.59 11.01 -15.74
C THR A 104 12.29 11.13 -17.24
N VAL A 105 12.06 9.99 -17.88
CA VAL A 105 11.81 9.90 -19.33
C VAL A 105 10.44 9.32 -19.67
N ALA A 106 9.80 8.63 -18.72
CA ALA A 106 8.47 8.05 -18.88
C ALA A 106 7.88 7.69 -17.52
N TYR A 107 6.55 7.56 -17.47
CA TYR A 107 5.81 7.06 -16.32
C TYR A 107 5.19 5.71 -16.63
N TYR A 108 5.05 4.90 -15.60
CA TYR A 108 4.49 3.56 -15.71
C TYR A 108 3.52 3.29 -14.56
N SER A 109 2.50 2.50 -14.83
CA SER A 109 1.68 1.86 -13.82
C SER A 109 2.13 0.42 -13.61
N SER A 110 1.98 -0.07 -12.39
CA SER A 110 2.19 -1.45 -11.99
C SER A 110 0.88 -2.00 -11.46
N SER A 111 0.45 -3.15 -11.97
CA SER A 111 -0.80 -3.79 -11.58
C SER A 111 -0.63 -5.30 -11.50
N ALA A 112 -1.14 -5.92 -10.44
CA ALA A 112 -1.13 -7.37 -10.30
C ALA A 112 -2.44 -7.86 -9.71
N ALA A 113 -2.94 -8.98 -10.23
CA ALA A 113 -3.97 -9.75 -9.55
C ALA A 113 -3.30 -10.57 -8.45
N SER A 114 -3.94 -10.66 -7.28
CA SER A 114 -3.45 -11.49 -6.19
C SER A 114 -4.54 -12.41 -5.67
N TYR A 115 -4.17 -13.67 -5.43
CA TYR A 115 -5.02 -14.68 -4.80
C TYR A 115 -4.44 -14.98 -3.43
N GLY A 116 -5.21 -14.79 -2.35
CA GLY A 116 -4.69 -15.01 -0.99
C GLY A 116 -5.65 -14.65 0.16
N LEU A 117 -5.45 -15.33 1.29
CA LEU A 117 -6.24 -15.25 2.54
C LEU A 117 -6.03 -13.97 3.36
N GLN A 118 -5.22 -13.04 2.88
CA GLN A 118 -4.77 -11.94 3.71
C GLN A 118 -5.75 -10.77 3.68
N VAL A 119 -6.48 -10.60 4.78
CA VAL A 119 -7.33 -9.43 5.01
C VAL A 119 -6.43 -8.23 5.29
N GLY A 120 -6.48 -7.21 4.44
CA GLY A 120 -5.91 -5.91 4.76
C GLY A 120 -5.45 -5.10 3.56
N ILE A 121 -4.87 -3.95 3.89
CA ILE A 121 -4.16 -3.09 2.95
C ILE A 121 -2.67 -3.16 3.31
N GLN A 122 -1.88 -3.50 2.32
CA GLN A 122 -0.44 -3.58 2.36
C GLN A 122 0.12 -2.46 1.49
N ARG A 123 1.24 -1.87 1.92
CA ARG A 123 1.98 -0.89 1.11
C ARG A 123 3.44 -1.30 1.04
N PHE A 124 4.05 -1.11 -0.11
CA PHE A 124 5.47 -1.33 -0.30
C PHE A 124 5.97 -0.49 -1.47
N SER A 125 7.28 -0.33 -1.54
CA SER A 125 7.98 0.29 -2.66
C SER A 125 8.82 -0.76 -3.36
N TYR A 126 9.04 -0.61 -4.66
CA TYR A 126 10.05 -1.41 -5.33
C TYR A 126 10.75 -0.65 -6.45
N VAL A 127 12.02 -1.01 -6.68
CA VAL A 127 12.88 -0.41 -7.70
C VAL A 127 13.42 -1.51 -8.60
N LEU A 128 13.37 -1.28 -9.90
CA LEU A 128 13.95 -2.15 -10.92
C LEU A 128 15.18 -1.46 -11.54
N PHE A 129 16.35 -2.03 -11.30
CA PHE A 129 17.59 -1.63 -11.96
C PHE A 129 17.71 -2.38 -13.28
N LEU A 130 17.56 -1.64 -14.37
CA LEU A 130 17.61 -2.15 -15.74
C LEU A 130 19.06 -2.09 -16.22
N MET A 131 19.71 -3.26 -16.32
CA MET A 131 21.14 -3.34 -16.57
C MET A 131 21.49 -3.38 -18.05
N THR A 132 20.53 -3.77 -18.89
CA THR A 132 20.74 -3.92 -20.34
C THR A 132 19.81 -2.99 -21.13
N PRO A 133 20.21 -2.58 -22.35
CA PRO A 133 19.31 -1.87 -23.26
C PRO A 133 18.06 -2.68 -23.61
N ASN A 134 18.16 -4.03 -23.62
CA ASN A 134 17.02 -4.92 -23.87
C ASN A 134 15.93 -4.72 -22.81
N ALA A 135 16.30 -4.67 -21.52
CA ALA A 135 15.37 -4.45 -20.44
C ALA A 135 14.60 -3.11 -20.56
N ILE A 136 15.27 -2.04 -20.99
CA ILE A 136 14.63 -0.74 -21.25
C ILE A 136 13.70 -0.81 -22.47
N ASN A 137 14.13 -1.46 -23.54
CA ASN A 137 13.34 -1.60 -24.75
C ASN A 137 12.08 -2.43 -24.52
N TYR A 138 12.16 -3.45 -23.66
CA TYR A 138 11.03 -4.31 -23.34
C TYR A 138 9.89 -3.53 -22.65
N LEU A 139 10.22 -2.56 -21.79
CA LEU A 139 9.25 -1.65 -21.16
C LEU A 139 8.51 -0.76 -22.17
N ASN A 140 9.13 -0.48 -23.32
CA ASN A 140 8.57 0.41 -24.34
C ASN A 140 7.70 -0.32 -25.37
N LYS A 141 7.51 -1.64 -25.23
CA LYS A 141 6.62 -2.40 -26.11
C LYS A 141 5.15 -2.02 -25.87
N SER A 142 4.37 -2.02 -26.94
CA SER A 142 2.98 -1.56 -26.95
C SER A 142 2.06 -2.33 -25.98
N ASP A 143 2.34 -3.60 -25.73
CA ASP A 143 1.53 -4.45 -24.84
C ASP A 143 1.91 -4.32 -23.35
N GLY A 144 2.93 -3.51 -23.06
CA GLY A 144 3.60 -3.42 -21.76
C GLY A 144 4.47 -4.63 -21.45
N TRP A 145 4.85 -4.75 -20.18
CA TRP A 145 5.69 -5.84 -19.69
C TRP A 145 5.01 -6.58 -18.55
N GLU A 146 5.03 -7.91 -18.59
CA GLU A 146 4.64 -8.75 -17.47
C GLU A 146 5.90 -9.34 -16.80
N ILE A 147 6.06 -9.10 -15.50
CA ILE A 147 7.18 -9.66 -14.74
C ILE A 147 7.05 -11.19 -14.70
N GLY A 148 8.12 -11.87 -15.11
CA GLY A 148 8.14 -13.32 -15.32
C GLY A 148 8.08 -13.73 -16.80
N VAL A 149 7.76 -12.79 -17.70
CA VAL A 149 7.77 -12.99 -19.15
C VAL A 149 8.76 -12.00 -19.79
N GLY A 150 9.78 -12.52 -20.46
CA GLY A 150 10.79 -11.71 -21.15
C GLY A 150 12.14 -11.67 -20.41
N PRO A 151 12.73 -10.49 -20.14
CA PRO A 151 14.06 -10.38 -19.57
C PRO A 151 14.21 -11.09 -18.22
N SER A 152 15.42 -11.59 -17.95
CA SER A 152 15.72 -12.21 -16.66
C SER A 152 15.67 -11.19 -15.52
N ILE A 153 14.93 -11.54 -14.45
CA ILE A 153 14.78 -10.72 -13.25
C ILE A 153 15.23 -11.48 -12.01
N VAL A 154 15.97 -10.81 -11.14
CA VAL A 154 16.36 -11.32 -9.82
C VAL A 154 15.82 -10.37 -8.76
N VAL A 155 15.04 -10.89 -7.82
CA VAL A 155 14.64 -10.17 -6.62
C VAL A 155 15.80 -10.22 -5.63
N ALA A 156 16.25 -9.05 -5.19
CA ALA A 156 17.35 -8.87 -4.27
C ALA A 156 16.81 -8.74 -2.84
N ASP A 157 17.26 -9.64 -1.97
CA ASP A 157 16.97 -9.61 -0.53
C ASP A 157 18.01 -8.79 0.24
N GLU A 158 17.72 -8.53 1.53
CA GLU A 158 18.68 -7.95 2.49
C GLU A 158 19.96 -8.81 2.55
N GLY A 159 21.03 -8.32 1.92
CA GLY A 159 22.30 -9.04 1.81
C GLY A 159 22.70 -9.45 0.40
N PHE A 160 21.86 -9.19 -0.62
CA PHE A 160 22.24 -9.32 -2.02
C PHE A 160 23.53 -8.51 -2.31
N GLY A 161 23.60 -7.28 -1.82
CA GLY A 161 24.78 -6.41 -1.91
C GLY A 161 26.07 -7.03 -1.35
N LYS A 162 25.99 -7.85 -0.29
CA LYS A 162 27.15 -8.50 0.34
C LYS A 162 27.69 -9.67 -0.48
N LYS A 163 26.89 -10.22 -1.40
CA LYS A 163 27.25 -11.34 -2.29
C LYS A 163 27.62 -10.89 -3.70
N MET A 164 27.61 -9.59 -3.98
CA MET A 164 27.93 -9.03 -5.29
C MET A 164 29.42 -9.19 -5.62
N THR A 165 29.78 -10.29 -6.27
CA THR A 165 30.97 -10.35 -7.13
C THR A 165 30.57 -10.10 -8.57
N THR A 166 31.46 -9.58 -9.41
CA THR A 166 31.22 -9.28 -10.84
C THR A 166 30.72 -10.50 -11.62
N THR A 167 30.95 -11.71 -11.12
CA THR A 167 30.51 -12.99 -11.71
C THR A 167 29.04 -13.34 -11.44
N THR A 168 28.41 -12.72 -10.43
CA THR A 168 27.02 -13.00 -10.02
C THR A 168 26.00 -12.08 -10.70
N LEU A 169 26.44 -11.00 -11.34
CA LEU A 169 25.56 -10.04 -11.99
C LEU A 169 25.20 -10.44 -13.44
N GLN A 170 24.42 -11.52 -13.59
CA GLN A 170 24.05 -12.05 -14.90
C GLN A 170 22.63 -11.69 -15.34
N ALA A 171 21.76 -11.31 -14.41
CA ALA A 171 20.40 -10.92 -14.73
C ALA A 171 20.36 -9.55 -15.41
N GLU A 172 19.39 -9.39 -16.32
CA GLU A 172 19.16 -8.14 -17.04
C GLU A 172 18.46 -7.10 -16.16
N ILE A 173 17.71 -7.55 -15.15
CA ILE A 173 16.95 -6.72 -14.22
C ILE A 173 17.19 -7.20 -12.78
N TYR A 174 17.49 -6.25 -11.88
CA TYR A 174 17.50 -6.49 -10.43
C TYR A 174 16.37 -5.72 -9.77
N ALA A 175 15.55 -6.41 -8.98
CA ALA A 175 14.42 -5.84 -8.28
C ALA A 175 14.70 -5.76 -6.78
N TYR A 176 14.51 -4.58 -6.19
CA TYR A 176 14.53 -4.40 -4.74
C TYR A 176 13.13 -4.06 -4.26
N ILE A 177 12.64 -4.78 -3.26
CA ILE A 177 11.36 -4.52 -2.58
C ILE A 177 11.67 -4.02 -1.18
N PHE A 178 11.11 -2.88 -0.79
CA PHE A 178 11.40 -2.23 0.49
C PHE A 178 10.20 -1.40 0.98
N GLY A 179 10.34 -0.75 2.14
CA GLY A 179 9.28 0.12 2.67
C GLY A 179 7.98 -0.63 3.02
N GLN A 180 8.11 -1.92 3.35
CA GLN A 180 6.98 -2.81 3.59
C GLN A 180 6.16 -2.36 4.81
N GLN A 181 4.85 -2.23 4.62
CA GLN A 181 3.88 -1.90 5.67
C GLN A 181 2.71 -2.89 5.63
N GLY A 182 2.28 -3.32 6.81
CA GLY A 182 1.32 -4.40 7.00
C GLY A 182 2.01 -5.74 7.24
N LEU A 183 1.22 -6.77 7.53
CA LEU A 183 1.75 -8.13 7.63
C LEU A 183 2.18 -8.56 6.22
N MET A 184 3.44 -8.87 5.98
CA MET A 184 3.94 -9.17 4.63
C MET A 184 4.64 -10.53 4.65
N ALA A 185 3.95 -11.58 4.18
CA ALA A 185 4.54 -12.90 4.00
C ALA A 185 4.58 -13.22 2.51
N GLY A 186 5.77 -13.54 1.97
CA GLY A 186 5.93 -13.99 0.59
C GLY A 186 5.58 -12.93 -0.48
N LEU A 187 6.19 -11.75 -0.40
CA LEU A 187 6.04 -10.75 -1.46
C LEU A 187 6.78 -11.20 -2.73
N GLY A 188 6.01 -11.58 -3.75
CA GLY A 188 6.47 -11.71 -5.12
C GLY A 188 5.94 -10.56 -5.97
N ILE A 189 6.70 -10.20 -7.01
CA ILE A 189 6.27 -9.26 -8.06
C ILE A 189 6.04 -9.99 -9.40
N GLU A 190 6.16 -11.30 -9.44
CA GLU A 190 5.82 -12.14 -10.59
C GLU A 190 4.32 -12.02 -10.94
N GLY A 191 3.99 -12.01 -12.24
CA GLY A 191 2.63 -11.80 -12.72
C GLY A 191 2.16 -10.34 -12.64
N THR A 192 3.05 -9.40 -12.28
CA THR A 192 2.76 -7.97 -12.31
C THR A 192 2.87 -7.45 -13.74
N LYS A 193 1.83 -6.75 -14.19
CA LYS A 193 1.80 -6.03 -15.46
C LYS A 193 2.20 -4.57 -15.27
N ILE A 194 3.24 -4.18 -16.00
CA ILE A 194 3.79 -2.83 -16.09
C ILE A 194 3.38 -2.21 -17.42
N LEU A 195 2.67 -1.08 -17.37
CA LEU A 195 2.15 -0.39 -18.55
C LEU A 195 2.61 1.07 -18.55
N LYS A 196 3.03 1.57 -19.71
CA LYS A 196 3.36 2.99 -19.87
C LYS A 196 2.08 3.82 -19.74
N ILE A 197 2.18 4.97 -19.06
CA ILE A 197 1.08 5.90 -18.84
C ILE A 197 1.48 7.32 -19.19
N ASP A 198 0.51 8.15 -19.54
CA ASP A 198 0.67 9.59 -19.78
C ASP A 198 0.37 10.39 -18.50
N ARG A 199 1.24 11.35 -18.16
CA ARG A 199 1.23 12.12 -16.91
C ARG A 199 1.70 13.55 -17.12
#